data_AF-A0A5C6ZCQ6-F1
#
_entry.id   AF-A0A5C6ZCQ6-F1
#
_cell.length_a   1.000
_cell.length_b   1.000
_cell.length_c   1.000
_cell.angle_alpha   90.00
_cell.angle_beta   90.00
_cell.angle_gamma   90.00
#
_symmetry.space_group_name_H-M   'P 1'
#
loop_
_entity.id
_entity.type
_entity.pdbx_description
1 polymer ?
#
loop_
_entity_poly.entity_id
_entity_poly.type
_entity_poly.pdbx_seq_one_letter_code
_entity_poly.pdbx_strand_id
1 'polypeptide(L)'
;MERGLIDADLGSGLFKKRIARSGAGKRGGYRVIVATRGDGPWFFLEGYAKSKQDQIDTATWDACRAVGQALTSKSIRELSDSIESNKLKEVNCDAQTQV
;
A
#
# COMPACT_ATOMS: atom_id res chain seq x y z
N MET A 1 -2.73 9.82 -5.90
CA MET A 1 -2.97 8.85 -6.99
C MET A 1 -4.23 9.25 -7.73
N GLU A 2 -4.15 9.44 -9.05
CA GLU A 2 -5.27 9.85 -9.89
C GLU A 2 -6.15 8.68 -10.38
N ARG A 3 -7.30 9.02 -10.96
CA ARG A 3 -8.29 8.10 -11.55
C ARG A 3 -7.61 7.13 -12.52
N GLY A 4 -7.81 5.83 -12.28
CA GLY A 4 -7.27 4.74 -13.11
C GLY A 4 -6.05 4.02 -12.55
N LEU A 5 -5.45 4.51 -11.45
CA LEU A 5 -4.38 3.81 -10.73
C LEU A 5 -4.87 2.89 -9.60
N ILE A 6 -6.15 2.97 -9.26
CA ILE A 6 -6.82 2.14 -8.27
C ILE A 6 -7.72 1.14 -8.99
N ASP A 7 -7.52 -0.14 -8.74
CA ASP A 7 -8.32 -1.22 -9.35
C ASP A 7 -9.60 -1.47 -8.56
N ALA A 8 -9.56 -1.33 -7.23
CA ALA A 8 -10.74 -1.49 -6.37
C ALA A 8 -10.60 -0.71 -5.06
N ASP A 9 -11.71 -0.14 -4.61
CA ASP A 9 -11.90 0.31 -3.23
C ASP A 9 -12.34 -0.89 -2.39
N LEU A 10 -11.64 -1.16 -1.28
CA LEU A 10 -11.92 -2.25 -0.36
C LEU A 10 -12.67 -1.77 0.90
N GLY A 11 -12.99 -0.47 0.99
CA GLY A 11 -13.61 0.18 2.13
C GLY A 11 -12.59 0.52 3.24
N SER A 12 -13.03 1.31 4.22
CA SER A 12 -12.20 1.77 5.36
C SER A 12 -10.90 2.49 4.97
N GLY A 13 -10.85 3.10 3.78
CA GLY A 13 -9.64 3.75 3.27
C GLY A 13 -8.59 2.79 2.71
N LEU A 14 -8.92 1.51 2.53
CA LEU A 14 -8.08 0.51 1.86
C LEU A 14 -8.39 0.42 0.38
N PHE A 15 -7.36 0.34 -0.43
CA PHE A 15 -7.46 0.23 -1.88
C PHE A 15 -6.57 -0.89 -2.41
N LYS A 16 -7.03 -1.52 -3.48
CA LYS A 16 -6.30 -2.53 -4.23
C LYS A 16 -5.71 -1.91 -5.49
N LYS A 17 -4.43 -2.15 -5.71
CA LYS A 17 -3.72 -1.75 -6.94
C LYS A 17 -2.97 -2.93 -7.54
N ARG A 18 -2.99 -3.04 -8.87
CA ARG A 18 -2.27 -4.04 -9.65
C ARG A 18 -1.02 -3.40 -10.25
N ILE A 19 0.13 -3.96 -9.89
CA ILE A 19 1.43 -3.52 -10.39
C ILE A 19 1.92 -4.57 -11.39
N ALA A 20 2.21 -4.14 -12.62
CA ALA A 20 2.80 -5.03 -13.62
C ALA A 20 4.23 -5.40 -13.22
N ARG A 21 4.66 -6.63 -13.53
CA ARG A 21 6.03 -7.07 -13.27
C ARG A 21 6.92 -6.62 -14.44
N SER A 22 8.15 -6.19 -14.16
CA SER A 22 9.08 -5.84 -15.24
C SER A 22 9.27 -7.05 -16.17
N GLY A 23 9.12 -6.86 -17.48
CA GLY A 23 9.22 -7.91 -18.49
C GLY A 23 8.05 -8.91 -18.57
N ALA A 24 7.01 -8.78 -17.74
CA ALA A 24 5.84 -9.65 -17.81
C ALA A 24 4.52 -8.86 -17.74
N GLY A 25 3.55 -9.19 -18.60
CA GLY A 25 2.26 -8.51 -18.64
C GLY A 25 1.49 -8.56 -17.31
N LYS A 26 0.45 -7.72 -17.18
CA LYS A 26 -0.37 -7.58 -15.95
C LYS A 26 -0.91 -8.91 -15.39
N ARG A 27 -1.01 -9.96 -16.21
CA ARG A 27 -1.50 -11.30 -15.80
C ARG A 27 -0.55 -12.05 -14.85
N GLY A 28 0.73 -11.67 -14.76
CA GLY A 28 1.71 -12.21 -13.81
C GLY A 28 2.24 -11.19 -12.80
N GLY A 29 1.55 -10.05 -12.65
CA GLY A 29 1.95 -8.96 -11.77
C GLY A 29 1.68 -9.18 -10.28
N TYR A 30 1.89 -8.12 -9.52
CA TYR A 30 1.62 -8.05 -8.09
C TYR A 30 0.27 -7.39 -7.82
N ARG A 31 -0.39 -7.83 -6.74
CA ARG A 31 -1.52 -7.13 -6.13
C ARG A 31 -1.01 -6.51 -4.85
N VAL A 32 -1.24 -5.22 -4.69
CA VAL A 32 -0.84 -4.47 -3.50
C VAL A 32 -2.07 -3.89 -2.81
N ILE A 33 -2.02 -3.88 -1.49
CA ILE A 33 -2.97 -3.19 -0.63
C ILE A 33 -2.30 -1.91 -0.15
N VAL A 34 -3.01 -0.81 -0.35
CA VAL A 34 -2.58 0.50 0.11
C VAL A 34 -3.68 1.14 0.96
N ALA A 35 -3.29 2.00 1.89
CA ALA A 35 -4.21 2.79 2.69
C ALA A 35 -4.03 4.28 2.43
N THR A 36 -5.13 5.03 2.43
CA THR A 36 -5.11 6.50 2.48
C THR A 36 -6.42 7.02 3.07
N ARG A 37 -6.42 8.28 3.52
CA ARG A 37 -7.61 8.98 3.98
C ARG A 37 -7.68 10.35 3.31
N GLY A 38 -8.67 10.53 2.44
CA GLY A 38 -8.86 11.77 1.68
C GLY A 38 -7.65 12.09 0.81
N ASP A 39 -7.20 13.34 0.87
CA ASP A 39 -6.02 13.84 0.15
C ASP A 39 -4.70 13.64 0.93
N GLY A 40 -4.71 12.76 1.92
CA GLY A 40 -3.54 12.43 2.75
C GLY A 40 -2.50 11.54 2.06
N PRO A 41 -1.43 11.18 2.77
CA PRO A 41 -0.39 10.29 2.26
C PRO A 41 -0.94 8.89 1.95
N TRP A 42 -0.22 8.18 1.09
CA TRP A 42 -0.50 6.79 0.75
C TRP A 42 0.47 5.87 1.49
N PHE A 43 -0.07 4.83 2.10
CA PHE A 43 0.71 3.82 2.81
C PHE A 43 0.65 2.49 2.07
N PHE A 44 1.80 1.89 1.80
CA PHE A 44 1.88 0.50 1.35
C PHE A 44 1.76 -0.42 2.56
N LEU A 45 0.85 -1.40 2.51
CA LEU A 45 0.62 -2.34 3.61
C LEU A 45 1.12 -3.75 3.28
N GLU A 46 0.69 -4.28 2.13
CA GLU A 46 0.92 -5.68 1.77
C GLU A 46 1.00 -5.83 0.24
N GLY A 47 1.79 -6.79 -0.23
CA GLY A 47 1.99 -7.02 -1.66
C GLY A 47 2.28 -8.48 -1.98
N TYR A 48 1.45 -9.09 -2.82
CA TYR A 48 1.54 -10.50 -3.15
C TYR A 48 1.50 -10.76 -4.66
N ALA A 49 2.24 -11.77 -5.11
CA ALA A 49 2.23 -12.21 -6.50
C ALA A 49 0.89 -12.89 -6.81
N LYS A 50 0.31 -12.62 -7.99
CA LYS A 50 -0.95 -13.25 -8.41
C LYS A 50 -0.92 -14.77 -8.37
N SER A 51 0.23 -15.39 -8.64
CA SER A 51 0.39 -16.85 -8.62
C SER A 51 0.31 -17.46 -7.21
N LYS A 52 0.53 -16.68 -6.15
CA LYS A 52 0.51 -17.19 -4.77
C LYS A 52 -0.88 -17.14 -4.14
N GLN A 53 -1.68 -16.12 -4.45
CA GLN A 53 -2.93 -15.89 -3.73
C GLN A 53 -3.91 -15.07 -4.59
N ASP A 54 -5.12 -15.60 -4.79
CA ASP A 54 -6.14 -14.94 -5.64
C ASP A 54 -7.07 -14.02 -4.85
N GLN A 55 -7.31 -14.34 -3.57
CA GLN A 55 -8.07 -13.54 -2.61
C GLN A 55 -7.29 -13.32 -1.31
N ILE A 56 -7.40 -12.12 -0.75
CA ILE A 56 -6.85 -11.80 0.58
C ILE A 56 -7.72 -12.54 1.60
N ASP A 57 -7.10 -13.31 2.50
CA ASP A 57 -7.83 -13.95 3.59
C ASP A 57 -8.34 -12.92 4.60
N THR A 58 -9.35 -13.29 5.37
CA THR A 58 -10.01 -12.38 6.32
C THR A 58 -9.04 -11.86 7.38
N ALA A 59 -8.09 -12.68 7.84
CA ALA A 59 -7.12 -12.29 8.87
C ALA A 59 -6.17 -11.19 8.38
N THR A 60 -5.63 -11.35 7.16
CA THR A 60 -4.80 -10.35 6.48
C THR A 60 -5.60 -9.08 6.23
N TRP A 61 -6.88 -9.22 5.85
CA TRP A 61 -7.76 -8.08 5.65
C TRP A 61 -7.98 -7.28 6.94
N ASP A 62 -8.28 -7.94 8.06
CA ASP A 62 -8.46 -7.30 9.36
C ASP A 62 -7.18 -6.62 9.86
N ALA A 63 -6.03 -7.28 9.69
CA ALA A 63 -4.72 -6.71 10.01
C ALA A 63 -4.44 -5.45 9.17
N CYS A 64 -4.67 -5.50 7.86
CA CYS A 64 -4.50 -4.35 6.97
C CYS A 64 -5.43 -3.20 7.38
N ARG A 65 -6.67 -3.50 7.79
CA ARG A 65 -7.62 -2.49 8.24
C ARG A 65 -7.14 -1.81 9.51
N ALA A 66 -6.71 -2.57 10.50
CA ALA A 66 -6.21 -2.04 11.76
C ALA A 66 -4.96 -1.16 11.56
N VAL A 67 -3.99 -1.66 10.78
CA VAL A 67 -2.74 -0.92 10.50
C VAL A 67 -3.02 0.31 9.63
N GLY A 68 -3.84 0.18 8.59
CA GLY A 68 -4.20 1.29 7.71
C GLY A 68 -4.90 2.42 8.46
N GLN A 69 -5.82 2.10 9.38
CA GLN A 69 -6.45 3.10 10.23
C GLN A 69 -5.43 3.78 11.16
N ALA A 70 -4.57 3.00 11.82
CA ALA A 70 -3.56 3.55 12.72
C ALA A 70 -2.55 4.46 12.01
N LEU A 71 -2.17 4.14 10.77
CA LEU A 71 -1.26 4.97 9.98
C LEU A 71 -1.93 6.24 9.46
N THR A 72 -3.15 6.12 8.94
CA THR A 72 -3.90 7.27 8.41
C THR A 72 -4.44 8.21 9.49
N SER A 73 -4.44 7.80 10.76
CA SER A 73 -4.77 8.66 11.90
C SER A 73 -3.58 9.42 12.49
N LYS A 74 -2.34 9.10 12.09
CA LYS A 74 -1.15 9.78 12.60
C LYS A 74 -1.06 11.19 12.05
N SER A 75 -0.64 12.11 12.91
CA SER A 75 -0.23 13.46 12.50
C SER A 75 1.07 13.42 11.69
N ILE A 76 1.34 14.50 10.94
CA ILE A 76 2.59 14.65 10.18
C ILE A 76 3.81 14.47 11.09
N ARG A 77 3.77 15.02 12.30
CA ARG A 77 4.86 14.89 13.27
C ARG A 77 5.10 13.43 13.68
N GLU A 78 4.05 12.69 13.99
CA GLU A 78 4.18 11.27 14.35
C GLU A 78 4.67 10.41 13.18
N LEU A 79 4.32 10.78 11.94
CA LEU A 79 4.84 10.14 10.74
C LEU A 79 6.34 10.42 10.59
N SER A 80 6.77 11.67 10.77
CA SER A 80 8.19 12.06 10.76
C SER A 80 8.99 11.32 11.84
N ASP A 81 8.51 11.28 13.09
CA ASP A 81 9.14 10.53 14.18
C ASP A 81 9.22 9.02 13.85
N SER A 82 8.21 8.49 13.16
CA SER A 82 8.19 7.09 12.72
C SER A 82 9.18 6.81 11.60
N ILE A 83 9.46 7.80 10.73
CA ILE A 83 10.50 7.73 9.70
C ILE A 83 11.89 7.79 10.35
N GLU A 84 12.12 8.74 11.25
CA GLU A 84 13.40 8.88 11.96
C GLU A 84 13.74 7.65 12.81
N SER A 85 12.73 7.02 13.42
CA SER A 85 12.89 5.76 14.16
C SER A 85 12.95 4.51 13.27
N ASN A 86 13.05 4.65 11.95
CA ASN A 86 13.08 3.56 10.96
C ASN A 86 11.87 2.59 11.01
N LYS A 87 10.74 3.03 11.60
CA LYS A 87 9.49 2.26 11.58
C LYS A 87 8.72 2.44 10.28
N LEU A 88 8.86 3.60 9.65
CA LEU A 88 8.33 3.90 8.32
C LEU A 88 9.47 4.30 7.40
N LYS A 89 9.29 3.99 6.11
CA LYS A 89 10.17 4.44 5.05
C LYS A 89 9.35 5.24 4.06
N GLU A 90 9.69 6.51 3.91
CA GLU A 90 9.12 7.34 2.87
C GLU A 90 9.72 6.94 1.51
N VAL A 91 8.86 6.88 0.49
CA VAL A 91 9.27 6.56 -0.88
C VAL A 91 8.97 7.76 -1.75
N ASN A 92 10.02 8.47 -2.15
CA ASN A 92 9.91 9.55 -3.12
C ASN A 92 9.73 8.97 -4.52
N CYS A 93 8.92 9.63 -5.36
CA CYS A 93 8.78 9.25 -6.76
C CYS A 93 10.17 9.25 -7.43
N ASP A 94 10.50 8.20 -8.17
CA ASP A 94 11.80 7.96 -8.82
C ASP A 94 13.00 7.74 -7.89
N ALA A 95 12.78 7.50 -6.59
CA ALA A 95 13.84 7.06 -5.70
C ALA A 95 14.35 5.66 -6.09
N GLN A 96 15.44 5.62 -6.86
CA GLN A 96 16.23 4.40 -7.01
C GLN A 96 16.67 3.98 -5.61
N THR A 97 16.14 2.87 -5.13
CA THR A 97 16.67 2.24 -3.91
C THR A 97 18.03 1.68 -4.31
N GLN A 98 19.13 2.33 -3.90
CA GLN A 98 20.45 1.72 -3.98
C GLN A 98 20.40 0.44 -3.15
N VAL A 99 20.64 -0.69 -3.83
CA VAL A 99 20.82 -2.02 -3.24
C VAL A 99 22.30 -2.23 -3.01
#